data_AF-A0A2N0QMH6-F1
#
_entry.id   AF-A0A2N0QMH6-F1
#
_cell.length_a   1.000
_cell.length_b   1.000
_cell.length_c   1.000
_cell.angle_alpha   90.00
_cell.angle_beta   90.00
_cell.angle_gamma   90.00
#
_symmetry.space_group_name_H-M   'P 1'
#
loop_
_entity.id
_entity.type
_entity.pdbx_description
1 polymer ?
#
loop_
_entity_poly.entity_id
_entity_poly.type
_entity_poly.pdbx_seq_one_letter_code
_entity_poly.pdbx_strand_id
1 'polypeptide(L)'
;MIDLLINHLIFESRDFYCAIIFVITLEFWTCAEDSTTDGALILYLYTKNLLNGIPYDPSKSEMVVKNQELQSKVDQFWNCFDTSIKINKRGLEDKQRILSVIANDFGRQEIKEKLNISNDLMNAARKYSRTNGPGCIAISKPMVTRSRIPEVKDKEFEAFFADKDNVSMSSYKVHSKTNLPILYLKDNKEALWKKFEATYPDGIKRTSFMARLANGQFVYCNDLDGLCSICNEYFYEVFDTLTSLIQLNITDQGERNKLITELEKLRVHLR
;
A
#
# COMPACT_ATOMS: atom_id res chain seq x y z
N MET A 1 -23.02 -26.11 -26.31
CA MET A 1 -23.59 -26.85 -27.46
C MET A 1 -22.76 -26.44 -28.67
N ILE A 2 -21.67 -27.11 -29.03
CA ILE A 2 -21.34 -28.53 -28.94
C ILE A 2 -19.88 -28.65 -28.46
N ASP A 3 -19.67 -29.32 -27.32
CA ASP A 3 -18.37 -29.85 -26.93
C ASP A 3 -18.04 -31.01 -27.88
N LEU A 4 -17.18 -30.74 -28.86
CA LEU A 4 -16.45 -31.75 -29.63
C LEU A 4 -15.01 -31.26 -29.80
N LEU A 5 -14.41 -30.92 -28.67
CA LEU A 5 -12.98 -31.10 -28.46
C LEU A 5 -12.73 -32.62 -28.46
N ILE A 6 -11.64 -33.06 -29.07
CA ILE A 6 -11.03 -34.35 -28.72
C ILE A 6 -10.62 -34.21 -27.25
N ASN A 7 -11.56 -34.50 -26.35
CA ASN A 7 -11.31 -34.48 -24.92
C ASN A 7 -10.59 -35.77 -24.60
N HIS A 8 -9.28 -35.67 -24.42
CA HIS A 8 -8.51 -36.65 -23.69
C HIS A 8 -9.01 -36.65 -22.24
N LEU A 9 -9.83 -37.64 -21.88
CA LEU A 9 -10.10 -37.96 -20.47
C LEU A 9 -9.21 -39.15 -20.11
N ILE A 10 -8.19 -38.89 -19.28
CA ILE A 10 -7.34 -39.92 -18.69
C ILE A 10 -8.05 -40.40 -17.42
N PHE A 11 -8.40 -41.69 -17.36
CA PHE A 11 -8.95 -42.32 -16.16
C PHE A 11 -7.88 -43.23 -15.55
N GLU A 12 -7.37 -42.89 -14.37
CA GLU A 12 -6.54 -43.80 -13.58
C GLU A 12 -7.45 -44.80 -12.85
N SER A 13 -7.48 -46.05 -13.31
CA SER A 13 -7.95 -47.18 -12.51
C SER A 13 -6.78 -48.12 -12.26
N ARG A 14 -6.74 -48.71 -11.07
CA ARG A 14 -5.55 -49.23 -10.36
C ARG A 14 -4.63 -50.23 -11.07
N ASP A 15 -4.91 -50.69 -12.29
CA ASP A 15 -4.05 -51.66 -12.97
C ASP A 15 -3.76 -51.42 -14.47
N PHE A 16 -4.31 -50.40 -15.15
CA PHE A 16 -3.93 -50.09 -16.56
C PHE A 16 -4.14 -48.60 -16.92
N TYR A 17 -3.17 -47.99 -17.63
CA TYR A 17 -3.32 -46.68 -18.26
C TYR A 17 -4.10 -46.84 -19.58
N CYS A 18 -5.36 -46.43 -19.61
CA CYS A 18 -6.15 -46.34 -20.84
C CYS A 18 -6.69 -44.92 -21.04
N ALA A 19 -6.52 -44.38 -22.25
CA ALA A 19 -7.10 -43.10 -22.66
C ALA A 19 -8.29 -43.36 -23.60
N ILE A 20 -9.37 -42.58 -23.41
CA ILE A 20 -10.53 -42.61 -24.29
C ILE A 20 -10.35 -41.56 -25.38
N ILE A 21 -10.38 -42.00 -26.64
CA ILE A 21 -10.36 -41.14 -27.83
C ILE A 21 -11.79 -41.02 -28.35
N PHE A 22 -12.31 -39.79 -28.37
CA PHE A 22 -13.59 -39.50 -29.00
C PHE A 22 -13.40 -39.08 -30.46
N VAL A 23 -13.86 -39.92 -31.39
CA VAL A 23 -13.95 -39.57 -32.81
C VAL A 23 -15.42 -39.58 -33.21
N ILE A 24 -16.00 -38.38 -33.38
CA ILE A 24 -17.25 -38.18 -34.12
C ILE A 24 -18.50 -38.83 -33.46
N THR A 25 -18.43 -39.16 -32.16
CA THR A 25 -19.38 -39.90 -31.27
C THR A 25 -19.04 -41.36 -30.98
N LEU A 26 -17.87 -41.85 -31.40
CA LEU A 26 -17.37 -43.19 -31.05
C LEU A 26 -16.30 -43.09 -29.96
N GLU A 27 -16.38 -44.01 -29.00
CA GLU A 27 -15.38 -44.20 -27.96
C GLU A 27 -14.40 -45.28 -28.41
N PHE A 28 -13.15 -44.88 -28.62
CA PHE A 28 -12.05 -45.80 -28.84
C PHE A 28 -11.14 -45.80 -27.63
N TRP A 29 -10.69 -46.98 -27.24
CA TRP A 29 -9.76 -47.16 -26.13
C TRP A 29 -8.37 -47.29 -26.72
N THR A 30 -7.43 -46.46 -26.27
CA THR A 30 -6.02 -46.69 -26.51
C THR A 30 -5.29 -46.95 -25.20
N CYS A 31 -4.32 -47.84 -25.26
CA CYS A 31 -3.35 -48.09 -24.18
C CYS A 31 -2.04 -47.29 -24.41
N ALA A 32 -1.97 -46.45 -25.46
CA ALA A 32 -0.81 -45.62 -25.72
C ALA A 32 -0.76 -44.41 -24.78
N GLU A 33 0.43 -44.07 -24.29
CA GLU A 33 0.66 -42.86 -23.48
C GLU A 33 0.35 -41.57 -24.27
N ASP A 34 0.61 -41.56 -25.58
CA ASP A 34 0.23 -40.49 -26.50
C ASP A 34 -0.81 -40.98 -27.52
N SER A 35 -2.07 -40.57 -27.34
CA SER A 35 -3.16 -41.00 -28.23
C SER A 35 -3.25 -40.22 -29.53
N THR A 36 -2.44 -39.17 -29.70
CA THR A 36 -2.54 -38.26 -30.86
C THR A 36 -2.36 -39.02 -32.18
N THR A 37 -1.42 -39.95 -32.20
CA THR A 37 -1.14 -40.79 -33.37
C THR A 37 -2.27 -41.76 -33.67
N ASP A 38 -2.81 -42.40 -32.62
CA ASP A 38 -3.94 -43.33 -32.74
C ASP A 38 -5.21 -42.60 -33.20
N GLY A 39 -5.48 -41.41 -32.65
CA GLY A 39 -6.58 -40.56 -33.07
C GLY A 39 -6.48 -40.16 -34.55
N ALA A 40 -5.27 -39.79 -35.01
CA ALA A 40 -5.04 -39.46 -36.42
C ALA A 40 -5.25 -40.68 -37.35
N LEU A 41 -4.80 -41.87 -36.93
CA LEU A 41 -4.97 -43.11 -37.68
C LEU A 41 -6.45 -43.54 -37.75
N ILE A 42 -7.18 -43.44 -36.63
CA ILE A 42 -8.62 -43.75 -36.57
C ILE A 42 -9.41 -42.79 -37.46
N LEU A 43 -9.08 -41.49 -37.43
CA LEU A 43 -9.69 -40.50 -38.31
C LEU A 43 -9.40 -40.79 -39.79
N TYR A 44 -8.18 -41.22 -40.11
CA TYR A 44 -7.82 -41.67 -41.46
C TYR A 44 -8.65 -42.89 -41.91
N LEU A 45 -8.78 -43.91 -41.06
CA LEU A 45 -9.57 -45.10 -41.37
C LEU A 45 -11.06 -44.79 -41.55
N TYR A 46 -11.60 -43.89 -40.72
CA TYR A 46 -12.97 -43.39 -40.83
C TYR A 46 -13.20 -42.63 -42.14
N THR A 47 -12.33 -41.68 -42.47
CA THR A 47 -12.44 -40.87 -43.70
C THR A 47 -12.24 -41.69 -44.98
N LYS A 48 -11.52 -42.82 -44.91
CA LYS A 48 -11.35 -43.77 -46.01
C LYS A 48 -12.44 -44.85 -46.08
N ASN A 49 -13.46 -44.77 -45.21
CA ASN A 49 -14.54 -45.76 -45.12
C ASN A 49 -14.05 -47.21 -44.93
N LEU A 50 -12.93 -47.37 -44.22
CA LEU A 50 -12.30 -48.67 -43.95
C LEU A 50 -12.81 -49.31 -42.65
N LEU A 51 -13.65 -48.59 -41.89
CA LEU A 51 -14.32 -49.10 -40.69
C LEU A 51 -15.67 -49.69 -41.08
N ASN A 52 -15.70 -51.02 -41.30
CA ASN A 52 -16.90 -51.75 -41.72
C ASN A 52 -18.07 -51.54 -40.73
N GLY A 53 -19.25 -51.20 -41.25
CA GLY A 53 -20.51 -51.13 -40.49
C GLY A 53 -20.99 -49.71 -40.12
N ILE A 54 -20.26 -48.66 -40.50
CA ILE A 54 -20.63 -47.27 -40.21
C ILE A 54 -20.75 -46.48 -41.51
N PRO A 55 -21.89 -45.84 -41.81
CA PRO A 55 -22.00 -44.97 -42.98
C PRO A 55 -21.06 -43.77 -42.83
N TYR A 56 -20.16 -43.59 -43.79
CA TYR A 56 -19.37 -42.36 -43.90
C TYR A 56 -20.30 -41.15 -44.10
N ASP A 57 -20.22 -40.17 -43.21
CA ASP A 57 -20.94 -38.90 -43.31
C ASP A 57 -19.95 -37.79 -43.71
N PRO A 58 -19.98 -37.33 -44.98
CA PRO A 58 -19.06 -36.30 -45.48
C PRO A 58 -19.13 -35.01 -44.66
N SER A 59 -20.33 -34.66 -44.16
CA SER A 59 -20.56 -33.41 -43.42
C SER A 59 -19.81 -33.39 -42.09
N LYS A 60 -19.76 -34.53 -41.40
CA LYS A 60 -18.99 -34.69 -40.15
C LYS A 60 -17.49 -34.65 -40.39
N SER A 61 -17.01 -35.22 -41.50
CA SER A 61 -15.60 -35.14 -41.87
C SER A 61 -15.16 -33.70 -42.19
N GLU A 62 -16.02 -32.93 -42.85
CA GLU A 62 -15.81 -31.52 -43.15
C GLU A 62 -15.80 -30.65 -41.87
N MET A 63 -16.65 -30.97 -40.89
CA MET A 63 -16.61 -30.33 -39.56
C MET A 63 -15.28 -30.58 -38.84
N VAL A 64 -14.73 -31.79 -38.91
CA VAL A 64 -13.43 -32.11 -38.30
C VAL A 64 -12.29 -31.31 -38.96
N VAL A 65 -12.26 -31.25 -40.30
CA VAL A 65 -11.26 -30.46 -41.03
C VAL A 65 -11.37 -28.97 -40.64
N LYS A 66 -12.58 -28.42 -40.58
CA LYS A 66 -12.83 -27.03 -40.16
C LYS A 66 -12.39 -26.77 -38.72
N ASN A 67 -12.62 -27.72 -37.80
CA ASN A 67 -12.19 -27.60 -36.41
C ASN A 67 -10.65 -27.62 -36.29
N GLN A 68 -9.97 -28.46 -37.07
CA GLN A 68 -8.52 -28.54 -37.10
C GLN A 68 -7.89 -27.25 -37.68
N GLU A 69 -8.48 -26.71 -38.74
CA GLU A 69 -8.09 -25.41 -39.28
C GLU A 69 -8.30 -24.28 -38.26
N LEU A 70 -9.43 -24.28 -37.56
CA LEU A 70 -9.71 -23.29 -36.51
C LEU A 70 -8.68 -23.35 -35.38
N GLN A 71 -8.35 -24.57 -34.93
CA GLN A 71 -7.34 -24.79 -33.90
C GLN A 71 -5.97 -24.24 -34.34
N SER A 72 -5.56 -24.50 -35.60
CA SER A 72 -4.31 -23.98 -36.14
C SER A 72 -4.24 -22.45 -36.13
N LYS A 73 -5.36 -21.78 -36.42
CA LYS A 73 -5.46 -20.31 -36.37
C LYS A 73 -5.40 -19.78 -34.94
N VAL A 74 -6.01 -20.47 -33.99
CA VAL A 74 -5.95 -20.13 -32.56
C VAL A 74 -4.52 -20.24 -32.04
N ASP A 75 -3.81 -21.32 -32.38
CA ASP A 75 -2.42 -21.50 -31.96
C ASP A 75 -1.48 -20.48 -32.63
N GLN A 76 -1.72 -20.15 -33.91
CA GLN A 76 -1.03 -19.06 -34.59
C GLN A 76 -1.25 -17.71 -33.88
N PHE A 77 -2.48 -17.41 -33.46
CA PHE A 77 -2.79 -16.20 -32.70
C PHE A 77 -1.98 -16.12 -31.39
N TRP A 78 -1.99 -17.20 -30.59
CA TRP A 78 -1.25 -17.24 -29.32
C TRP A 78 0.27 -17.09 -29.52
N ASN A 79 0.83 -17.74 -30.54
CA ASN A 79 2.25 -17.62 -30.88
C ASN A 79 2.62 -16.19 -31.29
N CYS A 80 1.79 -15.54 -32.11
CA CYS A 80 1.99 -14.14 -32.49
C CYS A 80 1.94 -13.21 -31.27
N PHE A 81 1.04 -13.47 -30.33
CA PHE A 81 0.88 -12.66 -29.13
C PHE A 81 2.07 -12.81 -28.17
N ASP A 82 2.50 -14.05 -27.89
CA ASP A 82 3.69 -14.34 -27.09
C ASP A 82 4.95 -13.67 -27.70
N THR A 83 5.13 -13.83 -29.01
CA THR A 83 6.22 -13.17 -29.75
C THR A 83 6.18 -11.65 -29.60
N SER A 84 5.00 -11.05 -29.68
CA SER A 84 4.82 -9.61 -29.54
C SER A 84 5.20 -9.12 -28.14
N ILE A 85 4.87 -9.87 -27.09
CA ILE A 85 5.28 -9.54 -25.70
C ILE A 85 6.79 -9.67 -25.52
N LYS A 86 7.42 -10.68 -26.12
CA LYS A 86 8.86 -10.93 -26.03
C LYS A 86 9.68 -9.87 -26.78
N ILE A 87 9.32 -9.57 -28.04
CA ILE A 87 10.02 -8.61 -28.92
C ILE A 87 9.84 -7.17 -28.45
N ASN A 88 8.75 -6.85 -27.75
CA ASN A 88 8.50 -5.48 -27.30
C ASN A 88 9.66 -4.97 -26.41
N LYS A 89 10.46 -4.07 -27.00
CA LYS A 89 11.60 -3.40 -26.35
C LYS A 89 11.17 -2.28 -25.41
N ARG A 90 9.91 -1.85 -25.49
CA ARG A 90 9.36 -0.86 -24.57
C ARG A 90 9.08 -1.55 -23.23
N GLY A 91 9.38 -0.87 -22.13
CA GLY A 91 9.50 -1.45 -20.79
C GLY A 91 8.27 -2.20 -20.27
N LEU A 92 8.36 -2.69 -19.02
CA LEU A 92 7.32 -3.52 -18.40
C LEU A 92 5.89 -2.96 -18.52
N GLU A 93 5.73 -1.63 -18.50
CA GLU A 93 4.43 -0.95 -18.63
C GLU A 93 3.75 -1.18 -19.99
N ASP A 94 4.52 -1.20 -21.08
CA ASP A 94 3.95 -1.42 -22.42
C ASP A 94 3.61 -2.90 -22.66
N LYS A 95 4.38 -3.82 -22.07
CA LYS A 95 4.03 -5.25 -22.04
C LYS A 95 2.76 -5.47 -21.23
N GLN A 96 2.63 -4.79 -20.09
CA GLN A 96 1.44 -4.79 -19.25
C GLN A 96 0.23 -4.23 -20.01
N ARG A 97 0.40 -3.16 -20.80
CA ARG A 97 -0.66 -2.59 -21.65
C ARG A 97 -1.15 -3.58 -22.71
N ILE A 98 -0.25 -4.24 -23.44
CA ILE A 98 -0.63 -5.24 -24.45
C ILE A 98 -1.36 -6.41 -23.79
N LEU A 99 -0.80 -6.95 -22.71
CA LEU A 99 -1.41 -8.06 -21.99
C LEU A 99 -2.78 -7.70 -21.39
N SER A 100 -2.98 -6.43 -20.99
CA SER A 100 -4.23 -5.96 -20.40
C SER A 100 -5.45 -6.06 -21.33
N VAL A 101 -5.22 -6.18 -22.64
CA VAL A 101 -6.27 -6.36 -23.66
C VAL A 101 -7.00 -7.67 -23.43
N ILE A 102 -6.26 -8.77 -23.31
CA ILE A 102 -6.84 -10.12 -23.20
C ILE A 102 -6.98 -10.58 -21.75
N ALA A 103 -6.30 -9.93 -20.79
CA ALA A 103 -6.22 -10.42 -19.42
C ALA A 103 -7.58 -10.48 -18.71
N ASN A 104 -8.56 -9.65 -19.10
CA ASN A 104 -9.91 -9.67 -18.53
C ASN A 104 -10.84 -10.68 -19.23
N ASP A 105 -10.60 -10.98 -20.49
CA ASP A 105 -11.50 -11.81 -21.31
C ASP A 105 -11.20 -13.30 -21.18
N PHE A 106 -9.95 -13.66 -20.84
CA PHE A 106 -9.51 -15.05 -20.72
C PHE A 106 -9.22 -15.49 -19.28
N GLY A 107 -9.36 -16.80 -19.04
CA GLY A 107 -9.11 -17.42 -17.74
C GLY A 107 -7.64 -17.30 -17.31
N ARG A 108 -7.37 -17.25 -15.99
CA ARG A 108 -5.98 -17.20 -15.47
C ARG A 108 -5.15 -18.39 -15.94
N GLN A 109 -5.74 -19.57 -15.84
CA GLN A 109 -5.08 -20.83 -16.12
C GLN A 109 -4.75 -20.92 -17.62
N GLU A 110 -5.71 -20.61 -18.47
CA GLU A 110 -5.56 -20.60 -19.92
C GLU A 110 -4.44 -19.68 -20.39
N ILE A 111 -4.41 -18.42 -19.93
CA ILE A 111 -3.35 -17.49 -20.35
C ILE A 111 -1.98 -17.96 -19.81
N LYS A 112 -1.94 -18.55 -18.61
CA LYS A 112 -0.69 -19.06 -18.02
C LYS A 112 -0.15 -20.23 -18.85
N GLU A 113 -1.01 -21.16 -19.27
CA GLU A 113 -0.64 -22.30 -20.10
C GLU A 113 -0.20 -21.86 -21.50
N LYS A 114 -0.91 -20.90 -22.11
CA LYS A 114 -0.62 -20.44 -23.48
C LYS A 114 0.57 -19.48 -23.58
N LEU A 115 0.80 -18.61 -22.60
CA LEU A 115 1.83 -17.58 -22.66
C LEU A 115 3.00 -17.77 -21.68
N ASN A 116 2.93 -18.76 -20.77
CA ASN A 116 3.95 -19.02 -19.74
C ASN A 116 4.38 -17.77 -18.96
N ILE A 117 3.40 -16.94 -18.56
CA ILE A 117 3.65 -15.68 -17.85
C ILE A 117 3.53 -15.84 -16.33
N SER A 118 4.25 -15.00 -15.59
CA SER A 118 4.18 -14.98 -14.12
C SER A 118 2.84 -14.44 -13.62
N ASN A 119 2.44 -14.90 -12.43
CA ASN A 119 1.24 -14.41 -11.75
C ASN A 119 1.29 -12.89 -11.47
N ASP A 120 2.47 -12.35 -11.21
CA ASP A 120 2.66 -10.92 -10.94
C ASP A 120 2.39 -10.07 -12.18
N LEU A 121 2.90 -10.50 -13.34
CA LEU A 121 2.65 -9.83 -14.61
C LEU A 121 1.16 -9.89 -14.99
N MET A 122 0.51 -11.03 -14.73
CA MET A 122 -0.94 -11.19 -14.90
C MET A 122 -1.73 -10.23 -14.00
N ASN A 123 -1.39 -10.17 -12.71
CA ASN A 123 -2.06 -9.30 -11.75
C ASN A 123 -1.86 -7.82 -12.12
N ALA A 124 -0.65 -7.46 -12.55
CA ALA A 124 -0.33 -6.15 -13.06
C ALA A 124 -1.21 -5.81 -14.28
N ALA A 125 -1.29 -6.68 -15.29
CA ALA A 125 -2.08 -6.44 -16.50
C ALA A 125 -3.57 -6.24 -16.21
N ARG A 126 -4.15 -7.04 -15.31
CA ARG A 126 -5.56 -6.86 -14.91
C ARG A 126 -5.81 -5.58 -14.13
N LYS A 127 -4.91 -5.26 -13.19
CA LYS A 127 -4.98 -4.00 -12.46
C LYS A 127 -4.92 -2.83 -13.44
N TYR A 128 -4.03 -2.91 -14.42
CA TYR A 128 -3.89 -1.90 -15.47
C TYR A 128 -5.17 -1.74 -16.28
N SER A 129 -5.76 -2.86 -16.74
CA SER A 129 -7.01 -2.85 -17.50
C SER A 129 -8.14 -2.17 -16.72
N ARG A 130 -8.24 -2.43 -15.41
CA ARG A 130 -9.24 -1.81 -14.54
C ARG A 130 -9.01 -0.30 -14.31
N THR A 131 -7.75 0.12 -14.21
CA THR A 131 -7.43 1.53 -13.92
C THR A 131 -7.38 2.41 -15.15
N ASN A 132 -6.92 1.89 -16.29
CA ASN A 132 -6.65 2.68 -17.50
C ASN A 132 -7.56 2.29 -18.68
N GLY A 133 -8.20 1.13 -18.63
CA GLY A 133 -8.84 0.49 -19.78
C GLY A 133 -7.90 -0.50 -20.49
N PRO A 134 -8.42 -1.60 -21.06
CA PRO A 134 -7.63 -2.58 -21.80
C PRO A 134 -6.93 -1.93 -23.00
N GLY A 135 -5.62 -2.11 -23.13
CA GLY A 135 -4.81 -1.59 -24.24
C GLY A 135 -4.65 -0.06 -24.27
N CYS A 136 -5.28 0.67 -23.36
CA CYS A 136 -5.28 2.13 -23.32
C CYS A 136 -3.97 2.69 -22.74
N ILE A 137 -3.67 3.94 -23.05
CA ILE A 137 -2.51 4.64 -22.48
C ILE A 137 -2.77 4.85 -20.98
N ALA A 138 -1.71 4.75 -20.17
CA ALA A 138 -1.81 4.97 -18.73
C ALA A 138 -2.37 6.38 -18.45
N ILE A 139 -3.41 6.44 -17.63
CA ILE A 139 -4.01 7.70 -17.22
C ILE A 139 -2.96 8.48 -16.43
N SER A 140 -2.59 9.66 -16.92
CA SER A 140 -1.71 10.57 -16.19
C SER A 140 -2.41 10.98 -14.90
N LYS A 141 -1.88 10.54 -13.76
CA LYS A 141 -2.42 10.98 -12.46
C LYS A 141 -2.35 12.50 -12.39
N PRO A 142 -3.40 13.19 -11.90
CA PRO A 142 -3.32 14.62 -11.69
C PRO A 142 -2.16 14.91 -10.72
N MET A 143 -1.32 15.88 -11.08
CA MET A 143 -0.22 16.31 -10.24
C MET A 143 -0.81 17.00 -9.01
N VAL A 144 -0.84 16.31 -7.88
CA VAL A 144 -1.33 16.88 -6.61
C VAL A 144 -0.22 17.75 -6.03
N THR A 145 -0.30 19.06 -6.26
CA THR A 145 0.56 20.02 -5.59
C THR A 145 0.01 20.28 -4.20
N ARG A 146 0.66 19.75 -3.15
CA ARG A 146 0.34 20.14 -1.77
C ARG A 146 1.01 21.48 -1.50
N SER A 147 0.25 22.53 -1.22
CA SER A 147 0.81 23.81 -0.80
C SER A 147 1.54 23.63 0.54
N ARG A 148 2.81 24.05 0.59
CA ARG A 148 3.57 24.18 1.83
C ARG A 148 2.84 25.14 2.76
N ILE A 149 2.89 24.91 4.07
CA ILE A 149 2.32 25.86 5.04
C ILE A 149 2.99 27.23 4.80
N PRO A 150 2.21 28.34 4.66
CA PRO A 150 2.77 29.66 4.46
C PRO A 150 3.70 30.05 5.61
N GLU A 151 4.79 30.76 5.30
CA GLU A 151 5.81 31.17 6.29
C GLU A 151 5.22 32.00 7.44
N VAL A 152 4.18 32.78 7.16
CA VAL A 152 3.45 33.57 8.17
C VAL A 152 2.87 32.66 9.26
N LYS A 153 2.19 31.58 8.86
CA LYS A 153 1.59 30.62 9.80
C LYS A 153 2.63 29.81 10.56
N ASP A 154 3.80 29.64 9.97
CA ASP A 154 4.94 29.02 10.64
C ASP A 154 5.48 29.92 11.75
N LYS A 155 5.59 31.23 11.49
CA LYS A 155 6.02 32.21 12.50
C LYS A 155 5.03 32.32 13.66
N GLU A 156 3.73 32.22 13.40
CA GLU A 156 2.69 32.19 14.46
C GLU A 156 2.88 31.00 15.40
N PHE A 157 3.18 29.81 14.87
CA PHE A 157 3.46 28.62 15.66
C PHE A 157 4.71 28.81 16.53
N GLU A 158 5.80 29.30 15.95
CA GLU A 158 7.04 29.55 16.70
C GLU A 158 6.84 30.64 17.76
N ALA A 159 6.12 31.73 17.45
CA ALA A 159 5.80 32.80 18.39
C ALA A 159 4.99 32.30 19.59
N PHE A 160 4.01 31.43 19.36
CA PHE A 160 3.22 30.81 20.43
C PHE A 160 4.08 29.99 21.39
N PHE A 161 5.08 29.28 20.87
CA PHE A 161 6.00 28.46 21.65
C PHE A 161 7.28 29.18 22.09
N ALA A 162 7.43 30.46 21.78
CA ALA A 162 8.43 31.33 22.42
C ALA A 162 7.92 31.88 23.76
N ASP A 163 6.60 31.87 23.97
CA ASP A 163 5.94 32.32 25.18
C ASP A 163 6.18 31.34 26.35
N LYS A 164 6.70 31.90 27.44
CA LYS A 164 7.01 31.18 28.68
C LYS A 164 5.75 30.67 29.38
N ASP A 165 4.57 31.19 29.06
CA ASP A 165 3.31 30.70 29.61
C ASP A 165 2.90 29.35 29.00
N ASN A 166 3.38 29.04 27.79
CA ASN A 166 3.00 27.82 27.06
C ASN A 166 4.06 26.72 27.18
N VAL A 167 5.34 27.09 27.32
CA VAL A 167 6.47 26.16 27.43
C VAL A 167 7.56 26.60 28.39
N SER A 168 8.31 25.63 28.88
CA SER A 168 9.56 25.80 29.61
C SER A 168 10.73 25.29 28.77
N MET A 169 11.75 26.11 28.60
CA MET A 169 12.96 25.73 27.86
C MET A 169 13.91 24.94 28.74
N SER A 170 14.45 23.82 28.24
CA SER A 170 15.51 23.08 28.92
C SER A 170 16.82 23.87 28.90
N SER A 171 17.53 23.89 30.03
CA SER A 171 18.88 24.48 30.11
C SER A 171 19.99 23.50 29.72
N TYR A 172 19.71 22.20 29.65
CA TYR A 172 20.73 21.15 29.56
C TYR A 172 20.43 20.06 28.52
N LYS A 173 19.18 19.94 28.05
CA LYS A 173 18.79 19.02 26.98
C LYS A 173 18.52 19.79 25.69
N VAL A 174 19.14 19.31 24.62
CA VAL A 174 18.95 19.82 23.26
C VAL A 174 18.38 18.72 22.38
N HIS A 175 17.58 19.12 21.39
CA HIS A 175 17.02 18.22 20.41
C HIS A 175 18.12 17.77 19.42
N SER A 176 18.30 16.46 19.29
CA SER A 176 19.46 15.84 18.62
C SER A 176 19.67 16.23 17.15
N LYS A 177 18.62 16.66 16.44
CA LYS A 177 18.72 17.06 15.02
C LYS A 177 18.99 18.55 14.82
N THR A 178 18.46 19.39 15.69
CA THR A 178 18.46 20.86 15.51
C THR A 178 19.44 21.55 16.43
N ASN A 179 19.97 20.86 17.46
CA ASN A 179 20.78 21.43 18.54
C ASN A 179 20.10 22.59 19.27
N LEU A 180 18.79 22.73 19.13
CA LEU A 180 17.99 23.71 19.86
C LEU A 180 17.52 23.11 21.20
N PRO A 181 17.32 23.93 22.24
CA PRO A 181 16.81 23.46 23.52
C PRO A 181 15.48 22.71 23.40
N ILE A 182 15.33 21.63 24.18
CA ILE A 182 14.04 20.95 24.31
C ILE A 182 13.04 21.90 24.99
N LEU A 183 11.83 21.97 24.45
CA LEU A 183 10.71 22.73 25.01
C LEU A 183 9.73 21.78 25.70
N TYR A 184 9.58 21.94 27.02
CA TYR A 184 8.61 21.21 27.81
C TYR A 184 7.26 21.93 27.77
N LEU A 185 6.23 21.22 27.34
CA LEU A 185 4.86 21.74 27.31
C LEU A 185 4.33 21.89 28.75
N LYS A 186 3.81 23.07 29.08
CA LYS A 186 3.23 23.34 30.42
C LYS A 186 1.82 22.79 30.61
N ASP A 187 1.12 22.55 29.50
CA ASP A 187 -0.25 22.09 29.47
C ASP A 187 -0.40 20.86 28.56
N ASN A 188 -1.55 20.19 28.69
CA ASN A 188 -1.90 19.14 27.75
C ASN A 188 -2.06 19.69 26.33
N LYS A 189 -1.80 18.82 25.34
CA LYS A 189 -1.78 19.19 23.92
C LYS A 189 -3.12 19.78 23.45
N GLU A 190 -4.24 19.38 24.05
CA GLU A 190 -5.56 19.87 23.67
C GLU A 190 -5.83 21.28 24.19
N ALA A 191 -5.46 21.57 25.44
CA ALA A 191 -5.55 22.90 26.03
C ALA A 191 -4.67 23.89 25.27
N LEU A 192 -3.42 23.50 24.96
CA LEU A 192 -2.52 24.31 24.14
C LEU A 192 -3.07 24.56 22.74
N TRP A 193 -3.69 23.55 22.11
CA TRP A 193 -4.36 23.75 20.83
C TRP A 193 -5.50 24.77 20.93
N LYS A 194 -6.38 24.66 21.94
CA LYS A 194 -7.50 25.59 22.13
C LYS A 194 -7.00 27.02 22.35
N LYS A 195 -5.92 27.19 23.13
CA LYS A 195 -5.28 28.50 23.36
C LYS A 195 -4.66 29.05 22.08
N PHE A 196 -4.00 28.20 21.29
CA PHE A 196 -3.44 28.57 19.98
C PHE A 196 -4.54 29.00 19.00
N GLU A 197 -5.61 28.21 18.86
CA GLU A 197 -6.73 28.48 17.96
C GLU A 197 -7.46 29.78 18.33
N ALA A 198 -7.57 30.09 19.62
CA ALA A 198 -8.11 31.36 20.09
C ALA A 198 -7.19 32.56 19.80
N THR A 199 -5.87 32.37 19.84
CA THR A 199 -4.88 33.43 19.58
C THR A 199 -4.70 33.68 18.08
N TYR A 200 -4.72 32.61 17.27
CA TYR A 200 -4.48 32.62 15.83
C TYR A 200 -5.58 31.83 15.10
N PRO A 201 -6.79 32.41 14.92
CA PRO A 201 -7.93 31.71 14.31
C PRO A 201 -7.66 31.26 12.87
N ASP A 202 -6.85 32.03 12.14
CA ASP A 202 -6.41 31.72 10.77
C ASP A 202 -5.08 30.95 10.70
N GLY A 203 -4.55 30.52 11.83
CA GLY A 203 -3.27 29.83 11.92
C GLY A 203 -3.24 28.45 11.29
N ILE A 204 -2.20 27.67 11.63
CA ILE A 204 -2.10 26.29 11.16
C ILE A 204 -3.27 25.45 11.69
N LYS A 205 -3.71 24.46 10.91
CA LYS A 205 -4.78 23.56 11.33
C LYS A 205 -4.30 22.56 12.39
N ARG A 206 -5.23 22.04 13.19
CA ARG A 206 -4.97 21.11 14.31
C ARG A 206 -4.07 19.94 13.94
N THR A 207 -4.28 19.34 12.77
CA THR A 207 -3.46 18.23 12.27
C THR A 207 -2.00 18.64 12.06
N SER A 208 -1.75 19.81 11.46
CA SER A 208 -0.41 20.36 11.30
C SER A 208 0.23 20.72 12.63
N PHE A 209 -0.53 21.31 13.56
CA PHE A 209 -0.06 21.62 14.91
C PHE A 209 0.42 20.38 15.66
N MET A 210 -0.40 19.32 15.69
CA MET A 210 -0.04 18.07 16.36
C MET A 210 1.15 17.37 15.69
N ALA A 211 1.22 17.40 14.35
CA ALA A 211 2.33 16.83 13.60
C ALA A 211 3.67 17.56 13.89
N ARG A 212 3.63 18.88 14.08
CA ARG A 212 4.81 19.66 14.49
C ARG A 212 5.24 19.35 15.91
N LEU A 213 4.29 19.23 16.83
CA LEU A 213 4.58 18.80 18.21
C LEU A 213 5.25 17.42 18.25
N ALA A 214 4.77 16.46 17.46
CA ALA A 214 5.29 15.10 17.47
C ALA A 214 6.70 14.96 16.86
N ASN A 215 7.04 15.80 15.88
CA ASN A 215 8.30 15.71 15.13
C ASN A 215 9.31 16.81 15.50
N GLY A 216 8.96 17.68 16.46
CA GLY A 216 9.77 18.83 16.86
C GLY A 216 10.50 18.61 18.19
N GLN A 217 11.05 19.69 18.74
CA GLN A 217 11.76 19.73 20.02
C GLN A 217 10.83 19.72 21.25
N PHE A 218 9.57 19.34 21.09
CA PHE A 218 8.54 19.47 22.11
C PHE A 218 8.37 18.17 22.88
N VAL A 219 8.52 18.24 24.20
CA VAL A 219 8.29 17.11 25.09
C VAL A 219 7.08 17.42 25.95
N TYR A 220 6.11 16.52 25.94
CA TYR A 220 4.99 16.63 26.87
C TYR A 220 5.51 16.29 28.27
N CYS A 221 5.26 17.17 29.23
CA CYS A 221 5.62 16.95 30.63
C CYS A 221 4.67 15.90 31.23
N ASN A 222 4.88 14.64 30.86
CA ASN A 222 4.35 13.49 31.60
C ASN A 222 5.32 13.21 32.75
N ASP A 223 5.24 14.01 33.81
CA ASP A 223 5.71 13.72 35.18
C ASP A 223 7.13 13.16 35.42
N LEU A 224 8.01 13.02 34.44
CA LEU A 224 9.30 12.35 34.63
C LEU A 224 10.38 12.86 33.65
N ASP A 225 10.90 14.07 33.91
CA ASP A 225 12.30 14.37 33.57
C ASP A 225 12.89 15.61 34.28
N GLY A 226 12.56 15.86 35.57
CA GLY A 226 13.39 16.79 36.36
C GLY A 226 12.84 17.32 37.68
N LEU A 227 11.53 17.37 37.89
CA LEU A 227 10.96 17.63 39.22
C LEU A 227 9.62 16.90 39.30
N CYS A 228 9.54 15.98 40.26
CA CYS A 228 8.29 15.33 40.65
C CYS A 228 7.23 16.40 40.99
N SER A 229 5.94 16.12 40.79
CA SER A 229 4.84 16.93 41.33
C SER A 229 5.02 17.21 42.82
N ILE A 230 5.59 16.24 43.57
CA ILE A 230 6.04 16.39 44.95
C ILE A 230 7.11 17.49 45.06
N CYS A 231 8.07 17.59 44.14
CA CYS A 231 9.07 18.64 44.18
C CYS A 231 8.50 20.03 43.76
N ASN A 232 7.42 20.10 42.97
CA ASN A 232 6.74 21.37 42.71
C ASN A 232 5.93 21.83 43.93
N GLU A 233 5.15 20.92 44.51
CA GLU A 233 4.27 21.15 45.67
C GLU A 233 5.06 21.39 46.96
N TYR A 234 6.17 20.66 47.18
CA TYR A 234 7.00 20.80 48.39
C TYR A 234 8.20 21.75 48.26
N PHE A 235 8.66 22.08 47.05
CA PHE A 235 9.87 22.91 46.89
C PHE A 235 9.57 24.27 46.29
N TYR A 236 8.89 24.38 45.15
CA TYR A 236 8.70 25.66 44.47
C TYR A 236 7.47 26.45 44.95
N GLU A 237 6.34 25.80 45.15
CA GLU A 237 5.14 26.45 45.72
C GLU A 237 5.40 26.95 47.15
N VAL A 238 6.31 26.30 47.89
CA VAL A 238 6.75 26.73 49.22
C VAL A 238 7.50 28.07 49.15
N PHE A 239 8.37 28.29 48.17
CA PHE A 239 9.04 29.58 48.01
C PHE A 239 8.06 30.70 47.68
N ASP A 240 7.10 30.46 46.79
CA ASP A 240 6.11 31.47 46.41
C ASP A 240 5.14 31.77 47.58
N THR A 241 4.80 30.75 48.39
CA THR A 241 4.04 30.91 49.64
C THR A 241 4.83 31.71 50.69
N LEU A 242 6.12 31.42 50.87
CA LEU A 242 7.00 32.16 51.78
C LEU A 242 7.16 33.62 51.35
N THR A 243 7.33 33.88 50.05
CA THR A 243 7.36 35.25 49.51
C THR A 243 6.06 35.98 49.82
N SER A 244 4.92 35.33 49.63
CA SER A 244 3.60 35.91 49.93
C SER A 244 3.44 36.22 51.43
N LEU A 245 3.89 35.32 52.30
CA LEU A 245 3.86 35.53 53.76
C LEU A 245 4.78 36.68 54.21
N ILE A 246 5.98 36.81 53.62
CA ILE A 246 6.90 37.91 53.90
C ILE A 246 6.28 39.25 53.45
N GLN A 247 5.64 39.28 52.28
CA GLN A 247 4.97 40.47 51.77
C GLN A 247 3.78 40.90 52.63
N LEU A 248 3.02 39.95 53.18
CA LEU A 248 1.84 40.21 54.00
C LEU A 248 2.18 40.62 55.44
N ASN A 249 3.22 40.03 56.04
CA ASN A 249 3.47 40.18 57.48
C ASN A 249 4.59 41.18 57.83
N ILE A 250 5.46 41.55 56.88
CA ILE A 250 6.55 42.48 57.15
C ILE A 250 6.23 43.87 56.58
N THR A 251 5.90 44.78 57.48
CA THR A 251 5.59 46.18 57.16
C THR A 251 6.82 47.00 56.79
N ASP A 252 7.98 46.71 57.41
CA ASP A 252 9.23 47.39 57.08
C ASP A 252 9.72 47.01 55.68
N GLN A 253 9.95 48.01 54.84
CA GLN A 253 10.31 47.79 53.44
C GLN A 253 11.76 47.34 53.27
N GLY A 254 12.67 47.77 54.16
CA GLY A 254 14.09 47.42 54.10
C GLY A 254 14.32 45.95 54.44
N GLU A 255 13.75 45.48 55.56
CA GLU A 255 13.82 44.09 55.99
C GLU A 255 13.11 43.14 55.04
N ARG A 256 11.93 43.51 54.55
CA ARG A 256 11.18 42.73 53.55
C ARG A 256 12.00 42.49 52.28
N ASN A 257 12.58 43.54 51.71
CA ASN A 257 13.39 43.42 50.51
C ASN A 257 14.66 42.59 50.75
N LYS A 258 15.28 42.74 51.93
CA LYS A 258 16.44 41.94 52.32
C LYS A 258 16.08 40.45 52.41
N LEU A 259 14.97 40.11 53.07
CA LEU A 259 14.52 38.71 53.21
C LEU A 259 14.11 38.09 51.88
N ILE A 260 13.41 38.83 51.01
CA ILE A 260 13.09 38.35 49.66
C ILE A 260 14.37 38.09 48.86
N THR A 261 15.36 38.99 48.94
CA THR A 261 16.64 38.82 48.23
C THR A 261 17.41 37.58 48.71
N GLU A 262 17.44 37.33 50.02
CA GLU A 262 18.07 36.12 50.56
C GLU A 262 17.30 34.84 50.19
N LEU A 263 15.96 34.91 50.17
CA LEU A 263 15.11 33.81 49.72
C LEU A 263 15.36 33.48 48.24
N GLU A 264 15.50 34.49 47.39
CA GLU A 264 15.85 34.34 45.97
C GLU A 264 17.24 33.75 45.78
N LYS A 265 18.24 34.18 46.56
CA LYS A 265 19.58 33.57 46.54
C LYS A 265 19.53 32.08 46.89
N LEU A 266 18.77 31.72 47.92
CA LEU A 266 18.54 30.32 48.31
C LEU A 266 17.85 29.52 47.20
N ARG A 267 16.81 30.09 46.58
CA ARG A 267 16.10 29.49 45.44
C ARG A 267 17.03 29.21 44.25
N VAL A 268 18.02 30.07 44.01
CA VAL A 268 19.02 29.88 42.94
C VAL A 268 20.05 28.80 43.30
N HIS A 269 20.47 28.70 44.56
CA HIS A 269 21.47 27.69 44.99
C HIS A 269 20.91 26.26 45.03
N LEU A 270 19.60 26.10 45.19
CA LEU A 270 18.92 24.81 45.26
C LEU A 270 18.45 24.28 43.90
N ARG A 271 18.80 24.97 42.81
CA ARG A 271 18.42 24.68 41.43
C ARG A 271 19.51 23.91 40.69
#